data_AF-A0A4Q9KH20-F1
#
_entry.id   AF-A0A4Q9KH20-F1
#
_cell.length_a   1.000
_cell.length_b   1.000
_cell.length_c   1.000
_cell.angle_alpha   90.00
_cell.angle_beta   90.00
_cell.angle_gamma   90.00
#
_symmetry.space_group_name_H-M   'P 1'
#
loop_
_entity.id
_entity.type
_entity.pdbx_description
1 polymer ?
#
loop_
_entity_poly.entity_id
_entity_poly.type
_entity_poly.pdbx_seq_one_letter_code
_entity_poly.pdbx_strand_id
1 'polypeptide(L)'
;MSFCARRPGRLASQLVGDVFVAVWAIGWWFGSRFVDGTIRAIAEPSRQTQRITSDLARQTTEAATQAAGVPVVGAQLRQPFDGIAGRIGDLSASASDQVAQVERVATVLGWLAFLVPVLLVALWWVPRRLAFVARSRELAQLAASPEGNELLALRALANQPLGSLRQVASDPVAAWRTGDAAVMTRLADLELASAGLGRPRRSRH
;
A
#
# COMPACT_ATOMS: atom_id res chain seq x y z
N MET A 1 34.32 23.89 -4.66
CA MET A 1 33.44 22.69 -4.58
C MET A 1 32.44 22.92 -3.44
N SER A 2 31.30 23.52 -3.75
CA SER A 2 30.27 23.87 -2.78
C SER A 2 29.08 22.92 -2.95
N PHE A 3 28.81 22.19 -1.88
CA PHE A 3 27.73 21.21 -1.76
C PHE A 3 26.38 21.86 -2.08
N CYS A 4 25.65 21.25 -3.03
CA CYS A 4 24.29 21.60 -3.39
C CYS A 4 23.33 21.43 -2.19
N ALA A 5 22.93 22.53 -1.56
CA ALA A 5 21.75 22.57 -0.70
C ALA A 5 20.48 22.54 -1.56
N ARG A 6 20.14 21.36 -2.09
CA ARG A 6 18.87 21.12 -2.78
C ARG A 6 17.75 20.96 -1.75
N ARG A 7 16.81 21.91 -1.76
CA ARG A 7 15.40 21.82 -1.29
C ARG A 7 15.10 20.65 -0.33
N PRO A 8 15.08 20.85 1.00
CA PRO A 8 14.89 19.78 1.99
C PRO A 8 13.52 19.07 1.87
N GLY A 9 12.54 19.68 1.20
CA GLY A 9 11.25 19.05 0.91
C GLY A 9 11.31 17.88 -0.09
N ARG A 10 12.28 17.89 -1.03
CA ARG A 10 12.48 16.78 -2.00
C ARG A 10 13.34 15.66 -1.41
N LEU A 11 14.36 16.02 -0.63
CA LEU A 11 15.24 15.04 0.02
C LEU A 11 14.50 14.28 1.13
N ALA A 12 13.69 14.97 1.94
CA ALA A 12 12.86 14.29 2.95
C ALA A 12 11.83 13.36 2.31
N SER A 13 11.25 13.70 1.15
CA SER A 13 10.35 12.78 0.44
C SER A 13 11.09 11.58 -0.14
N GLN A 14 12.34 11.77 -0.57
CA GLN A 14 13.14 10.71 -1.17
C GLN A 14 13.67 9.74 -0.12
N LEU A 15 14.21 10.25 0.99
CA LEU A 15 14.70 9.43 2.11
C LEU A 15 13.58 8.63 2.76
N VAL A 16 12.40 9.24 2.93
CA VAL A 16 11.22 8.54 3.45
C VAL A 16 10.67 7.53 2.44
N GLY A 17 10.75 7.84 1.13
CA GLY A 17 10.41 6.89 0.07
C GLY A 17 11.32 5.66 0.11
N ASP A 18 12.63 5.85 0.26
CA ASP A 18 13.62 4.77 0.32
C ASP A 18 13.45 3.92 1.60
N VAL A 19 13.26 4.56 2.76
CA VAL A 19 12.96 3.87 4.03
C VAL A 19 11.65 3.09 3.93
N PHE A 20 10.64 3.66 3.27
CA PHE A 20 9.37 2.98 3.04
C PHE A 20 9.52 1.75 2.15
N VAL A 21 10.24 1.84 1.03
CA VAL A 21 10.52 0.69 0.14
C VAL A 21 11.32 -0.38 0.87
N ALA A 22 12.27 0.01 1.73
CA ALA A 22 13.02 -0.91 2.56
C ALA A 22 12.13 -1.64 3.59
N VAL A 23 11.32 -0.91 4.36
CA VAL A 23 10.35 -1.50 5.31
C VAL A 23 9.32 -2.37 4.58
N TRP A 24 8.88 -1.96 3.40
CA TRP A 24 8.01 -2.74 2.51
C TRP A 24 8.64 -4.06 2.10
N ALA A 25 9.87 -4.03 1.58
CA ALA A 25 10.58 -5.22 1.13
C ALA A 25 10.83 -6.18 2.30
N ILE A 26 11.18 -5.65 3.47
CA ILE A 26 11.34 -6.43 4.71
C ILE A 26 10.00 -7.06 5.12
N GLY A 27 8.91 -6.29 5.12
CA GLY A 27 7.57 -6.78 5.46
C GLY A 27 7.09 -7.90 4.54
N TRP A 28 7.25 -7.75 3.22
CA TRP A 28 6.94 -8.79 2.23
C TRP A 28 7.83 -10.01 2.35
N TRP A 29 9.12 -9.81 2.64
CA TRP A 29 10.06 -10.90 2.86
C TRP A 29 9.67 -11.74 4.09
N PHE A 30 9.32 -11.10 5.22
CA PHE A 30 8.83 -11.81 6.40
C PHE A 30 7.47 -12.48 6.17
N GLY A 31 6.52 -11.79 5.52
CA GLY A 31 5.20 -12.33 5.19
C GLY A 31 5.26 -13.56 4.28
N SER A 32 6.07 -13.50 3.22
CA SER A 32 6.28 -14.63 2.31
C SER A 32 6.91 -15.83 3.02
N ARG A 33 7.89 -15.62 3.92
CA ARG A 33 8.51 -16.71 4.68
C ARG A 33 7.54 -17.37 5.66
N PHE A 34 6.64 -16.60 6.27
CA PHE A 34 5.64 -17.13 7.18
C PHE A 34 4.59 -17.99 6.44
N VAL A 35 4.17 -17.53 5.25
CA VAL A 35 3.23 -18.25 4.39
C VAL A 35 3.86 -19.53 3.82
N ASP A 36 5.10 -19.46 3.31
CA ASP A 36 5.82 -20.63 2.79
C ASP A 36 6.04 -21.70 3.85
N GLY A 37 6.36 -21.31 5.09
CA GLY A 37 6.51 -22.24 6.20
C GLY A 37 5.21 -22.95 6.57
N THR A 38 4.09 -22.22 6.53
CA THR A 38 2.77 -22.77 6.88
C THR A 38 2.20 -23.66 5.76
N ILE A 39 2.36 -23.26 4.50
CA ILE A 39 1.91 -24.05 3.34
C ILE A 39 2.70 -25.36 3.23
N ARG A 40 4.02 -25.34 3.45
CA ARG A 40 4.85 -26.57 3.42
C ARG A 40 4.51 -27.52 4.57
N ALA A 41 4.09 -27.01 5.72
CA ALA A 41 3.65 -27.84 6.84
C ALA A 41 2.29 -28.51 6.61
N ILE A 42 1.41 -27.90 5.81
CA ILE A 42 0.05 -28.41 5.52
C ILE A 42 0.02 -29.28 4.24
N ALA A 43 0.89 -29.00 3.27
CA ALA A 43 0.86 -29.68 1.97
C ALA A 43 1.42 -31.11 1.99
N GLU A 44 2.29 -31.45 2.95
CA GLU A 44 2.91 -32.78 3.03
C GLU A 44 1.96 -33.85 3.63
N PRO A 45 1.26 -33.61 4.76
CA PRO A 45 0.39 -34.62 5.36
C PRO A 45 -0.86 -34.92 4.53
N SER A 46 -1.41 -33.90 3.88
CA SER A 46 -2.70 -33.97 3.17
C SER A 46 -2.66 -34.90 1.94
N ARG A 47 -1.55 -34.93 1.20
CA ARG A 47 -1.39 -35.82 0.03
C ARG A 47 -1.22 -37.29 0.43
N GLN A 48 -0.68 -37.55 1.61
CA GLN A 48 -0.43 -38.90 2.10
C GLN A 48 -1.70 -39.49 2.72
N THR A 49 -2.47 -38.71 3.47
CA THR A 49 -3.77 -39.12 4.03
C THR A 49 -4.79 -39.45 2.94
N GLN A 50 -4.90 -38.65 1.88
CA GLN A 50 -5.90 -38.87 0.83
C GLN A 50 -5.71 -40.21 0.08
N ARG A 51 -4.45 -40.64 -0.12
CA ARG A 51 -4.13 -41.96 -0.70
C ARG A 51 -4.50 -43.10 0.24
N ILE A 52 -4.14 -42.99 1.51
CA ILE A 52 -4.43 -44.00 2.54
C ILE A 52 -5.95 -44.20 2.71
N THR A 53 -6.73 -43.11 2.76
CA THR A 53 -8.20 -43.19 2.87
C THR A 53 -8.83 -43.82 1.63
N SER A 54 -8.34 -43.50 0.43
CA SER A 54 -8.87 -44.07 -0.82
C SER A 54 -8.60 -45.57 -0.96
N ASP A 55 -7.47 -46.07 -0.43
CA ASP A 55 -7.14 -47.49 -0.40
C ASP A 55 -7.94 -48.22 0.70
N LEU A 56 -8.11 -47.62 1.89
CA LEU A 56 -8.95 -48.20 2.94
C LEU A 56 -10.41 -48.33 2.49
N ALA A 57 -10.97 -47.31 1.84
CA ALA A 57 -12.35 -47.34 1.33
C ALA A 57 -12.56 -48.44 0.29
N ARG A 58 -11.55 -48.69 -0.56
CA ARG A 58 -11.59 -49.75 -1.55
C ARG A 58 -11.53 -51.13 -0.89
N GLN A 59 -10.60 -51.33 0.04
CA GLN A 59 -10.45 -52.59 0.78
C GLN A 59 -11.68 -52.90 1.64
N THR A 60 -12.30 -51.90 2.27
CA THR A 60 -13.54 -52.10 3.04
C THR A 60 -14.74 -52.39 2.15
N THR A 61 -14.84 -51.77 0.98
CA THR A 61 -15.90 -52.08 -0.01
C THR A 61 -15.76 -53.50 -0.54
N GLU A 62 -14.54 -53.94 -0.85
CA GLU A 62 -14.23 -55.31 -1.27
C GLU A 62 -14.55 -56.33 -0.17
N ALA A 63 -14.16 -56.04 1.07
CA ALA A 63 -14.47 -56.89 2.23
C ALA A 63 -15.98 -56.96 2.52
N ALA A 64 -16.71 -55.84 2.40
CA ALA A 64 -18.16 -55.80 2.57
C ALA A 64 -18.90 -56.61 1.49
N THR A 65 -18.40 -56.58 0.26
CA THR A 65 -18.95 -57.36 -0.86
C THR A 65 -18.71 -58.86 -0.68
N GLN A 66 -17.55 -59.26 -0.13
CA GLN A 66 -17.28 -60.65 0.25
C GLN A 66 -18.11 -61.11 1.46
N ALA A 67 -18.29 -60.25 2.46
CA ALA A 67 -19.08 -60.56 3.67
C ALA A 67 -20.59 -60.63 3.40
N ALA A 68 -21.10 -59.90 2.41
CA ALA A 68 -22.51 -59.94 1.98
C ALA A 68 -22.95 -61.30 1.39
N GLY A 69 -22.02 -62.22 1.14
CA GLY A 69 -22.30 -63.60 0.76
C GLY A 69 -22.71 -64.54 1.90
N VAL A 70 -22.73 -64.09 3.17
CA VAL A 70 -23.01 -64.95 4.35
C VAL A 70 -24.42 -64.68 4.91
N PRO A 71 -25.40 -65.59 4.77
CA PRO A 71 -26.83 -65.28 4.90
C PRO A 71 -27.38 -65.03 6.32
N VAL A 72 -26.58 -65.10 7.40
CA VAL A 72 -27.15 -65.26 8.76
C VAL A 72 -26.72 -64.22 9.81
N VAL A 73 -25.67 -63.40 9.59
CA VAL A 73 -25.15 -62.46 10.63
C VAL A 73 -25.02 -60.99 10.17
N GLY A 74 -25.45 -60.67 8.94
CA GLY A 74 -25.21 -59.36 8.33
C GLY A 74 -25.83 -58.15 9.05
N ALA A 75 -26.95 -58.32 9.75
CA ALA A 75 -27.65 -57.22 10.43
C ALA A 75 -26.98 -56.77 11.75
N GLN A 76 -26.40 -57.70 12.51
CA GLN A 76 -25.78 -57.41 13.82
C GLN A 76 -24.38 -56.77 13.67
N LEU A 77 -23.71 -56.99 12.53
CA LEU A 77 -22.45 -56.33 12.21
C LEU A 77 -22.66 -54.93 11.62
N ARG A 78 -23.76 -54.66 10.93
CA ARG A 78 -24.02 -53.38 10.25
C ARG A 78 -24.12 -52.19 11.21
N GLN A 79 -24.73 -52.40 12.37
CA GLN A 79 -24.98 -51.35 13.37
C GLN A 79 -23.71 -50.68 13.93
N PRO A 80 -22.65 -51.41 14.35
CA PRO A 80 -21.39 -50.77 14.76
C PRO A 80 -20.63 -50.12 13.59
N PHE A 81 -20.71 -50.67 12.37
CA PHE A 81 -20.09 -50.05 11.19
C PHE A 81 -20.77 -48.74 10.77
N ASP A 82 -22.10 -48.66 10.82
CA ASP A 82 -22.85 -47.41 10.55
C ASP A 82 -22.55 -46.34 11.61
N GLY A 83 -22.40 -46.74 12.88
CA GLY A 83 -22.01 -45.84 13.96
C GLY A 83 -20.58 -45.28 13.81
N ILE A 84 -19.65 -46.07 13.26
CA ILE A 84 -18.29 -45.62 12.94
C ILE A 84 -18.31 -44.70 11.71
N ALA A 85 -19.06 -45.06 10.66
CA ALA A 85 -19.21 -44.25 9.46
C ALA A 85 -19.82 -42.87 9.78
N GLY A 86 -20.81 -42.80 10.67
CA GLY A 86 -21.39 -41.54 11.15
C GLY A 86 -20.36 -40.64 11.85
N ARG A 87 -19.56 -41.20 12.77
CA ARG A 87 -18.49 -40.44 13.45
C ARG A 87 -17.39 -39.97 12.50
N ILE A 88 -17.04 -40.76 11.49
CA ILE A 88 -16.10 -40.36 10.43
C ILE A 88 -16.70 -39.21 9.61
N GLY A 89 -18.01 -39.28 9.30
CA GLY A 89 -18.76 -38.20 8.66
C GLY A 89 -18.71 -36.90 9.46
N ASP A 90 -19.02 -36.96 10.76
CA ASP A 90 -18.99 -35.79 11.65
C ASP A 90 -17.59 -35.19 11.79
N LEU A 91 -16.55 -36.03 11.83
CA LEU A 91 -15.16 -35.59 11.87
C LEU A 91 -14.75 -34.90 10.56
N SER A 92 -15.20 -35.43 9.41
CA SER A 92 -14.94 -34.84 8.09
C SER A 92 -15.67 -33.51 7.91
N ALA A 93 -16.90 -33.40 8.39
CA ALA A 93 -17.66 -32.15 8.41
C ALA A 93 -16.98 -31.09 9.29
N SER A 94 -16.53 -31.49 10.48
CA SER A 94 -15.75 -30.61 11.38
C SER A 94 -14.41 -30.18 10.77
N ALA A 95 -13.75 -31.08 10.03
CA ALA A 95 -12.52 -30.75 9.32
C ALA A 95 -12.76 -29.78 8.15
N SER A 96 -13.84 -29.96 7.38
CA SER A 96 -14.20 -29.03 6.31
C SER A 96 -14.56 -27.64 6.85
N ASP A 97 -15.24 -27.56 8.00
CA ASP A 97 -15.54 -26.28 8.64
C ASP A 97 -14.26 -25.58 9.14
N GLN A 98 -13.28 -26.32 9.65
CA GLN A 98 -11.98 -25.75 10.02
C GLN A 98 -11.24 -25.21 8.80
N VAL A 99 -11.21 -25.94 7.68
CA VAL A 99 -10.60 -25.46 6.44
C VAL A 99 -11.26 -24.18 5.96
N ALA A 100 -12.59 -24.11 5.97
CA ALA A 100 -13.32 -22.91 5.56
C ALA A 100 -13.04 -21.70 6.48
N GLN A 101 -12.85 -21.92 7.79
CA GLN A 101 -12.43 -20.86 8.71
C GLN A 101 -11.00 -20.39 8.44
N VAL A 102 -10.07 -21.32 8.19
CA VAL A 102 -8.68 -21.01 7.84
C VAL A 102 -8.62 -20.21 6.53
N GLU A 103 -9.37 -20.60 5.51
CA GLU A 103 -9.46 -19.87 4.24
C GLU A 103 -10.01 -18.45 4.43
N ARG A 104 -11.01 -18.28 5.30
CA ARG A 104 -11.57 -16.95 5.60
C ARG A 104 -10.54 -16.06 6.31
N VAL A 105 -9.81 -16.60 7.28
CA VAL A 105 -8.72 -15.89 7.97
C VAL A 105 -7.60 -15.53 7.00
N ALA A 106 -7.19 -16.48 6.14
CA ALA A 106 -6.17 -16.24 5.12
C ALA A 106 -6.60 -15.15 4.13
N THR A 107 -7.87 -15.12 3.74
CA THR A 107 -8.44 -14.07 2.88
C THR A 107 -8.40 -12.70 3.56
N VAL A 108 -8.82 -12.61 4.82
CA VAL A 108 -8.79 -11.36 5.60
C VAL A 108 -7.36 -10.87 5.82
N LEU A 109 -6.43 -11.78 6.14
CA LEU A 109 -5.00 -11.45 6.27
C LEU A 109 -4.42 -11.00 4.93
N GLY A 110 -4.77 -11.64 3.81
CA GLY A 110 -4.36 -11.22 2.48
C GLY A 110 -4.83 -9.82 2.13
N TRP A 111 -6.09 -9.50 2.44
CA TRP A 111 -6.63 -8.14 2.29
C TRP A 111 -5.92 -7.14 3.19
N LEU A 112 -5.69 -7.44 4.48
CA LEU A 112 -4.95 -6.57 5.39
C LEU A 112 -3.51 -6.33 4.92
N ALA A 113 -2.83 -7.39 4.46
CA ALA A 113 -1.47 -7.32 3.91
C ALA A 113 -1.38 -6.45 2.65
N PHE A 114 -2.48 -6.29 1.91
CA PHE A 114 -2.57 -5.37 0.77
C PHE A 114 -3.03 -3.97 1.18
N LEU A 115 -4.11 -3.85 1.96
CA LEU A 115 -4.76 -2.58 2.29
C LEU A 115 -3.90 -1.71 3.18
N VAL A 116 -3.29 -2.26 4.24
CA VAL A 116 -2.47 -1.51 5.19
C VAL A 116 -1.34 -0.75 4.49
N PRO A 117 -0.52 -1.39 3.62
CA PRO A 117 0.50 -0.67 2.88
C PRO A 117 -0.06 0.41 1.96
N VAL A 118 -1.13 0.11 1.22
CA VAL A 118 -1.77 1.07 0.30
C VAL A 118 -2.32 2.27 1.07
N LEU A 119 -2.96 2.04 2.22
CA LEU A 119 -3.48 3.10 3.08
C LEU A 119 -2.36 3.96 3.62
N LEU A 120 -1.24 3.39 4.07
CA LEU A 120 -0.10 4.16 4.58
C LEU A 120 0.53 5.04 3.49
N VAL A 121 0.71 4.51 2.28
CA VAL A 121 1.18 5.31 1.13
C VAL A 121 0.19 6.42 0.83
N ALA A 122 -1.11 6.11 0.78
CA ALA A 122 -2.15 7.10 0.52
C ALA A 122 -2.17 8.17 1.62
N LEU A 123 -2.20 7.79 2.90
CA LEU A 123 -2.26 8.72 4.03
C LEU A 123 -1.05 9.66 4.08
N TRP A 124 0.09 9.23 3.56
CA TRP A 124 1.30 10.05 3.52
C TRP A 124 1.42 10.89 2.24
N TRP A 125 1.09 10.32 1.08
CA TRP A 125 1.20 10.98 -0.22
C TRP A 125 0.06 11.96 -0.50
N VAL A 126 -1.18 11.57 -0.16
CA VAL A 126 -2.39 12.35 -0.40
C VAL A 126 -2.35 13.72 0.29
N PRO A 127 -2.04 13.89 1.59
CA PRO A 127 -2.01 15.21 2.20
C PRO A 127 -0.91 16.09 1.63
N ARG A 128 0.26 15.51 1.28
CA ARG A 128 1.35 16.27 0.64
C ARG A 128 0.95 16.77 -0.74
N ARG A 129 0.28 15.92 -1.52
CA ARG A 129 -0.20 16.28 -2.85
C ARG A 129 -1.37 17.26 -2.81
N LEU A 130 -2.31 17.07 -1.90
CA LEU A 130 -3.40 18.01 -1.66
C LEU A 130 -2.88 19.38 -1.19
N ALA A 131 -1.91 19.41 -0.27
CA ALA A 131 -1.29 20.65 0.18
C ALA A 131 -0.48 21.35 -0.92
N PHE A 132 0.07 20.61 -1.89
CA PHE A 132 0.68 21.21 -3.08
C PHE A 132 -0.40 21.83 -3.98
N VAL A 133 -1.42 21.06 -4.34
CA VAL A 133 -2.53 21.53 -5.20
C VAL A 133 -3.28 22.72 -4.59
N ALA A 134 -3.54 22.71 -3.28
CA ALA A 134 -4.19 23.82 -2.57
C ALA A 134 -3.33 25.09 -2.64
N ARG A 135 -2.03 25.00 -2.34
CA ARG A 135 -1.10 26.13 -2.45
C ARG A 135 -1.00 26.67 -3.88
N SER A 136 -0.98 25.79 -4.88
CA SER A 136 -1.01 26.21 -6.29
C SER A 136 -2.27 27.00 -6.62
N ARG A 137 -3.44 26.61 -6.11
CA ARG A 137 -4.70 27.33 -6.37
C ARG A 137 -4.70 28.74 -5.78
N GLU A 138 -4.25 28.88 -4.53
CA GLU A 138 -4.12 30.19 -3.88
C GLU A 138 -3.17 31.11 -4.65
N LEU A 139 -2.00 30.60 -5.06
CA LEU A 139 -1.02 31.37 -5.81
C LEU A 139 -1.49 31.73 -7.22
N ALA A 140 -2.25 30.85 -7.88
CA ALA A 140 -2.85 31.14 -9.18
C ALA A 140 -3.92 32.23 -9.09
N GLN A 141 -4.76 32.21 -8.04
CA GLN A 141 -5.73 33.27 -7.77
C GLN A 141 -5.04 34.61 -7.46
N LEU A 142 -3.96 34.56 -6.66
CA LEU A 142 -3.18 35.74 -6.34
C LEU A 142 -2.50 36.31 -7.60
N ALA A 143 -1.94 35.48 -8.48
CA ALA A 143 -1.33 35.94 -9.74
C ALA A 143 -2.32 36.60 -10.70
N ALA A 144 -3.62 36.27 -10.59
CA ALA A 144 -4.68 36.88 -11.38
C ALA A 144 -5.16 38.22 -10.81
N SER A 145 -4.79 38.59 -9.58
CA SER A 145 -5.19 39.86 -8.99
C SER A 145 -4.30 41.03 -9.47
N PRO A 146 -4.83 42.27 -9.51
CA PRO A 146 -4.08 43.45 -9.97
C PRO A 146 -2.78 43.70 -9.19
N GLU A 147 -2.81 43.49 -7.86
CA GLU A 147 -1.68 43.65 -6.92
C GLU A 147 -0.89 42.35 -6.70
N GLY A 148 -1.26 41.28 -7.40
CA GLY A 148 -0.73 39.94 -7.20
C GLY A 148 0.78 39.83 -7.33
N ASN A 149 1.37 40.63 -8.21
CA ASN A 149 2.80 40.59 -8.48
C ASN A 149 3.64 41.04 -7.27
N GLU A 150 3.24 42.12 -6.60
CA GLU A 150 3.96 42.62 -5.42
C GLU A 150 3.79 41.69 -4.23
N LEU A 151 2.57 41.18 -4.00
CA LEU A 151 2.32 40.20 -2.94
C LEU A 151 3.08 38.88 -3.17
N LEU A 152 3.16 38.41 -4.41
CA LEU A 152 3.95 37.22 -4.76
C LEU A 152 5.45 37.47 -4.55
N ALA A 153 5.95 38.65 -4.90
CA ALA A 153 7.33 39.03 -4.70
C ALA A 153 7.69 39.18 -3.20
N LEU A 154 6.78 39.74 -2.39
CA LEU A 154 6.92 39.79 -0.93
C LEU A 154 6.93 38.38 -0.31
N ARG A 155 6.02 37.51 -0.76
CA ARG A 155 5.97 36.12 -0.33
C ARG A 155 7.23 35.35 -0.73
N ALA A 156 7.79 35.64 -1.91
CA ALA A 156 9.07 35.10 -2.33
C ALA A 156 10.19 35.49 -1.36
N LEU A 157 10.26 36.77 -0.96
CA LEU A 157 11.25 37.24 0.02
C LEU A 157 11.09 36.56 1.39
N ALA A 158 9.86 36.25 1.81
CA ALA A 158 9.59 35.62 3.09
C ALA A 158 9.83 34.10 3.11
N ASN A 159 9.51 33.40 2.02
CA ASN A 159 9.44 31.93 2.00
C ASN A 159 10.53 31.25 1.16
N GLN A 160 11.20 31.97 0.26
CA GLN A 160 12.22 31.37 -0.62
C GLN A 160 13.58 31.26 0.08
N PRO A 161 14.35 30.20 -0.20
CA PRO A 161 15.69 30.06 0.37
C PRO A 161 16.62 31.17 -0.13
N LEU A 162 17.48 31.67 0.77
CA LEU A 162 18.44 32.75 0.51
C LEU A 162 19.30 32.53 -0.76
N GLY A 163 19.64 31.27 -1.06
CA GLY A 163 20.40 30.93 -2.27
C GLY A 163 19.64 31.21 -3.57
N SER A 164 18.32 31.01 -3.59
CA SER A 164 17.49 31.32 -4.75
C SER A 164 17.21 32.81 -4.89
N LEU A 165 17.04 33.53 -3.77
CA LEU A 165 16.91 34.98 -3.76
C LEU A 165 18.16 35.67 -4.33
N ARG A 166 19.35 35.21 -3.93
CA ARG A 166 20.64 35.73 -4.42
C ARG A 166 20.90 35.48 -5.91
N GLN A 167 20.27 34.47 -6.50
CA GLN A 167 20.33 34.24 -7.95
C GLN A 167 19.50 35.26 -8.73
N VAL A 168 18.46 35.82 -8.10
CA VAL A 168 17.61 36.84 -8.72
C VAL A 168 18.26 38.23 -8.67
N ALA A 169 18.78 38.60 -7.49
CA ALA A 169 19.47 39.87 -7.27
C ALA A 169 20.57 39.71 -6.21
N SER A 170 21.67 40.45 -6.36
CA SER A 170 22.77 40.46 -5.39
C SER A 170 22.31 40.96 -4.00
N ASP A 171 21.45 41.98 -3.97
CA ASP A 171 20.71 42.44 -2.79
C ASP A 171 19.19 42.55 -3.10
N PRO A 172 18.42 41.49 -2.79
CA PRO A 172 16.98 41.45 -3.03
C PRO A 172 16.19 42.47 -2.19
N VAL A 173 16.69 42.83 -1.01
CA VAL A 173 15.98 43.73 -0.07
C VAL A 173 16.18 45.18 -0.49
N ALA A 174 17.39 45.54 -0.92
CA ALA A 174 17.62 46.85 -1.51
C ALA A 174 16.77 47.04 -2.78
N ALA A 175 16.75 46.06 -3.68
CA ALA A 175 15.95 46.12 -4.90
C ALA A 175 14.44 46.23 -4.63
N TRP A 176 13.95 45.59 -3.56
CA TRP A 176 12.57 45.76 -3.09
C TRP A 176 12.31 47.18 -2.58
N ARG A 177 13.20 47.73 -1.76
CA ARG A 177 13.07 49.10 -1.22
C ARG A 177 13.10 50.17 -2.30
N THR A 178 13.87 49.96 -3.37
CA THR A 178 13.94 50.89 -4.51
C THR A 178 12.80 50.70 -5.52
N GLY A 179 11.92 49.72 -5.33
CA GLY A 179 10.80 49.46 -6.22
C GLY A 179 11.21 48.97 -7.62
N ASP A 180 12.30 48.20 -7.73
CA ASP A 180 12.74 47.67 -9.03
C ASP A 180 11.72 46.64 -9.57
N ALA A 181 10.92 47.08 -10.54
CA ALA A 181 9.85 46.30 -11.15
C ALA A 181 10.36 45.01 -11.84
N ALA A 182 11.59 45.00 -12.34
CA ALA A 182 12.19 43.83 -12.98
C ALA A 182 12.64 42.79 -11.94
N VAL A 183 13.14 43.24 -10.79
CA VAL A 183 13.47 42.33 -9.67
C VAL A 183 12.19 41.80 -9.01
N MET A 184 11.21 42.65 -8.73
CA MET A 184 9.91 42.22 -8.18
C MET A 184 9.23 41.17 -9.07
N THR A 185 9.24 41.40 -10.40
CA THR A 185 8.76 40.42 -11.38
C THR A 185 9.47 39.07 -11.26
N ARG A 186 10.81 39.06 -11.22
CA ARG A 186 11.57 37.81 -11.14
C ARG A 186 11.38 37.09 -9.80
N LEU A 187 11.17 37.83 -8.71
CA LEU A 187 10.81 37.27 -7.41
C LEU A 187 9.42 36.63 -7.43
N ALA A 188 8.43 37.28 -8.06
CA ALA A 188 7.11 36.71 -8.25
C ALA A 188 7.15 35.43 -9.11
N ASP A 189 7.94 35.44 -10.19
CA ASP A 189 8.13 34.28 -11.06
C ASP A 189 8.82 33.12 -10.31
N LEU A 190 9.75 33.41 -9.40
CA LEU A 190 10.38 32.42 -8.53
C LEU A 190 9.36 31.73 -7.60
N GLU A 191 8.46 32.50 -6.99
CA GLU A 191 7.39 31.96 -6.13
C GLU A 191 6.42 31.06 -6.93
N LEU A 192 6.01 31.50 -8.12
CA LEU A 192 5.15 30.71 -9.02
C LEU A 192 5.83 29.42 -9.49
N ALA A 193 7.11 29.50 -9.88
CA ALA A 193 7.89 28.33 -10.28
C ALA A 193 8.06 27.32 -9.14
N SER A 194 8.09 27.79 -7.88
CA SER A 194 8.14 26.92 -6.70
C SER A 194 6.85 26.11 -6.50
N ALA A 195 5.71 26.66 -6.94
CA ALA A 195 4.39 26.03 -6.95
C ALA A 195 4.07 25.28 -8.26
N GLY A 196 5.02 25.21 -9.20
CA GLY A 196 4.85 24.58 -10.52
C GLY A 196 3.96 25.37 -11.48
N LEU A 197 3.74 26.65 -11.23
CA LEU A 197 2.91 27.53 -12.04
C LEU A 197 3.77 28.40 -12.96
N GLY A 198 3.30 28.60 -14.19
CA GLY A 198 3.79 29.66 -15.07
C GLY A 198 2.98 30.92 -14.90
N ARG A 199 3.57 32.08 -15.22
CA ARG A 199 2.85 33.35 -15.19
C ARG A 199 1.65 33.30 -16.15
N PRO A 200 0.44 33.69 -15.72
CA PRO A 200 -0.69 33.80 -16.65
C PRO A 200 -0.34 34.85 -17.71
N ARG A 201 -0.44 34.47 -18.99
CA ARG A 201 -0.33 35.42 -20.11
C ARG A 201 -1.44 36.46 -19.91
N ARG A 202 -1.09 37.67 -19.47
CA ARG A 202 -2.02 38.81 -19.47
C ARG A 202 -2.50 39.00 -20.91
N SER A 203 -3.73 38.59 -21.20
CA SER A 203 -4.42 38.95 -22.43
C SER A 203 -4.56 40.47 -22.42
N ARG A 204 -3.78 41.13 -23.28
CA ARG A 204 -3.98 42.55 -23.58
C ARG A 204 -5.38 42.68 -24.20
N HIS A 205 -6.29 43.35 -23.52
CA HIS A 205 -7.48 43.94 -24.12
C HIS A 205 -7.21 45.42 -24.36
#